data_AF-A0A9E0H8L8-F1
#
_entry.id   AF-A0A9E0H8L8-F1
#
_cell.length_a   1.000
_cell.length_b   1.000
_cell.length_c   1.000
_cell.angle_alpha   90.00
_cell.angle_beta   90.00
_cell.angle_gamma   90.00
#
_symmetry.space_group_name_H-M   'P 1'
#
loop_
_entity.id
_entity.type
_entity.pdbx_description
1 polymer ?
#
loop_
_entity_poly.entity_id
_entity_poly.type
_entity_poly.pdbx_seq_one_letter_code
_entity_poly.pdbx_strand_id
1 'polypeptide(L)'
;MRPRAVPKAARSAARAVGPTVGLAVGAIIAVALAACGAAHAPPATQGSAGPDPMPPLADVRAEIEALDLAIATDRASLDLDAPGPEAIAAVQAAEVGRAGGTCAPPAGDRCVDACRLSDAICSNAARICELARGLPGDAWATERCDAGKASCAASIERCCGCQP
;
A
#
# COMPACT_ATOMS: atom_id res chain seq x y z
N MET A 1 -25.45 -43.21 -14.46
CA MET A 1 -24.51 -42.10 -14.77
C MET A 1 -25.06 -41.34 -15.97
N ARG A 2 -25.42 -40.05 -15.81
CA ARG A 2 -25.93 -39.19 -16.89
C ARG A 2 -25.00 -37.98 -17.04
N PRO A 3 -24.51 -37.65 -18.24
CA PRO A 3 -23.69 -36.46 -18.44
C PRO A 3 -24.57 -35.20 -18.37
N ARG A 4 -24.17 -34.21 -17.56
CA ARG A 4 -24.75 -32.87 -17.55
C ARG A 4 -24.07 -32.03 -18.64
N ALA A 5 -24.86 -31.53 -19.57
CA ALA A 5 -24.43 -30.61 -20.61
C ALA A 5 -24.14 -29.21 -20.03
N VAL A 6 -22.99 -28.63 -20.40
CA VAL A 6 -22.60 -27.26 -20.03
C VAL A 6 -23.10 -26.30 -21.11
N PRO A 7 -23.93 -25.29 -20.78
CA PRO A 7 -24.32 -24.27 -21.75
C PRO A 7 -23.16 -23.33 -22.05
N LYS A 8 -22.88 -23.16 -23.34
CA LYS A 8 -21.87 -22.29 -23.94
C LYS A 8 -22.45 -20.87 -24.01
N ALA A 9 -22.19 -20.03 -23.02
CA ALA A 9 -22.66 -18.63 -23.02
C ALA A 9 -21.75 -17.73 -23.87
N ALA A 10 -22.42 -16.90 -24.67
CA ALA A 10 -21.91 -16.16 -25.81
C ALA A 10 -20.95 -15.03 -25.47
N ARG A 11 -20.01 -14.79 -26.39
CA ARG A 11 -19.11 -13.64 -26.44
C ARG A 11 -19.91 -12.40 -26.83
N SER A 12 -19.95 -11.40 -25.96
CA SER A 12 -20.53 -10.09 -26.27
C SER A 12 -19.47 -9.16 -26.84
N ALA A 13 -19.73 -8.81 -28.08
CA ALA A 13 -19.24 -7.75 -28.96
C ALA A 13 -18.36 -6.62 -28.38
N ALA A 14 -17.32 -6.36 -29.17
CA ALA A 14 -16.51 -5.16 -29.23
C ALA A 14 -17.31 -3.85 -29.08
N ARG A 15 -16.76 -2.91 -28.31
CA ARG A 15 -17.11 -1.49 -28.41
C ARG A 15 -15.99 -0.72 -29.07
N ALA A 16 -16.43 0.09 -30.02
CA ALA A 16 -15.68 0.78 -31.05
C ALA A 16 -14.71 1.82 -30.51
N VAL A 17 -13.56 1.86 -31.18
CA VAL A 17 -12.59 2.96 -31.21
C VAL A 17 -13.26 4.17 -31.88
N GLY A 18 -13.30 5.30 -31.20
CA GLY A 18 -13.67 6.59 -31.78
C GLY A 18 -12.45 7.52 -31.83
N PRO A 19 -12.16 8.20 -32.95
CA PRO A 19 -11.07 9.16 -33.05
C PRO A 19 -11.54 10.55 -32.63
N THR A 20 -11.05 11.09 -31.51
CA THR A 20 -11.19 12.53 -31.22
C THR A 20 -9.89 13.26 -31.55
N VAL A 21 -9.90 13.81 -32.76
CA VAL A 21 -9.41 15.13 -33.20
C VAL A 21 -8.55 15.88 -32.18
N GLY A 22 -7.32 16.19 -32.60
CA GLY A 22 -6.36 16.99 -31.86
C GLY A 22 -6.79 18.44 -31.64
N LEU A 23 -6.32 18.98 -30.53
CA LEU A 23 -6.32 20.40 -30.24
C LEU A 23 -4.93 20.72 -29.67
N ALA A 24 -4.05 21.18 -30.56
CA ALA A 24 -2.80 21.81 -30.20
C ALA A 24 -3.11 23.25 -29.76
N VAL A 25 -2.93 23.55 -28.47
CA VAL A 25 -2.70 24.92 -27.99
C VAL A 25 -1.62 24.83 -26.93
N GLY A 26 -0.46 25.40 -27.28
CA GLY A 26 0.67 25.53 -26.39
C GLY A 26 0.35 26.43 -25.20
N ALA A 27 0.77 25.98 -24.02
CA ALA A 27 0.93 26.84 -22.86
C ALA A 27 2.41 26.86 -22.50
N ILE A 28 3.05 27.99 -22.80
CA ILE A 28 4.37 28.36 -22.33
C ILE A 28 4.30 28.45 -20.81
N ILE A 29 4.85 27.48 -20.08
CA ILE A 29 5.07 27.62 -18.64
C ILE A 29 6.47 28.20 -18.47
N ALA A 30 6.50 29.51 -18.22
CA ALA A 30 7.68 30.24 -17.81
C ALA A 30 8.23 29.65 -16.50
N VAL A 31 9.48 29.19 -16.57
CA VAL A 31 10.28 28.78 -15.41
C VAL A 31 10.58 30.03 -14.58
N ALA A 32 9.83 30.23 -13.49
CA ALA A 32 10.20 31.17 -12.45
C ALA A 32 11.12 30.46 -11.45
N LEU A 33 12.43 30.59 -11.67
CA LEU A 33 13.46 30.32 -10.68
C LEU A 33 13.33 31.33 -9.53
N ALA A 34 12.49 31.03 -8.54
CA ALA A 34 12.48 31.73 -7.27
C ALA A 34 13.52 31.07 -6.34
N ALA A 35 14.76 31.57 -6.42
CA ALA A 35 15.77 31.34 -5.42
C ALA A 35 15.37 32.04 -4.12
N CYS A 36 14.76 31.32 -3.18
CA CYS A 36 14.66 31.74 -1.79
C CYS A 36 15.73 31.01 -0.96
N GLY A 37 16.90 31.63 -0.90
CA GLY A 37 17.82 31.41 0.21
C GLY A 37 17.22 31.99 1.48
N ALA A 38 16.64 31.14 2.32
CA ALA A 38 16.28 31.48 3.69
C ALA A 38 16.97 30.47 4.60
N ALA A 39 18.14 30.86 5.10
CA ALA A 39 18.84 30.21 6.20
C ALA A 39 17.91 30.20 7.43
N HIS A 40 17.10 29.15 7.56
CA HIS A 40 16.32 28.89 8.75
C HIS A 40 17.28 28.28 9.78
N ALA A 41 17.77 29.12 10.68
CA ALA A 41 18.34 28.63 11.93
C ALA A 41 17.22 27.91 12.72
N PRO A 42 17.37 26.63 13.06
CA PRO A 42 16.36 25.94 13.86
C PRO A 42 16.31 26.57 15.26
N PRO A 43 15.12 26.89 15.80
CA PRO A 43 15.01 27.29 17.19
C PRO A 43 15.42 26.11 18.07
N ALA A 44 16.49 26.29 18.85
CA ALA A 44 16.88 25.39 19.91
C ALA A 44 15.87 25.51 21.06
N THR A 45 14.76 24.79 20.97
CA THR A 45 13.81 24.63 22.06
C THR A 45 13.87 23.20 22.56
N GLN A 46 14.87 22.92 23.40
CA GLN A 46 14.89 21.75 24.27
C GLN A 46 13.97 22.05 25.47
N GLY A 47 12.66 21.95 25.23
CA GLY A 47 11.70 21.72 26.29
C GLY A 47 11.55 20.22 26.42
N SER A 48 11.83 19.67 27.61
CA SER A 48 11.50 18.28 27.93
C SER A 48 10.00 18.09 27.70
N ALA A 49 9.65 17.49 26.57
CA ALA A 49 8.29 17.11 26.27
C ALA A 49 7.86 16.13 27.35
N GLY A 50 6.92 16.55 28.20
CA GLY A 50 6.12 15.61 28.96
C GLY A 50 5.46 14.62 28.00
N PRO A 51 5.01 13.46 28.49
CA PRO A 51 4.32 12.48 27.64
C PRO A 51 3.22 13.17 26.85
N ASP A 52 3.32 13.14 25.52
CA ASP A 52 2.32 13.73 24.65
C ASP A 52 0.93 13.17 25.00
N PRO A 53 -0.10 14.02 25.11
CA PRO A 53 -1.45 13.52 25.33
C PRO A 53 -1.82 12.55 24.22
N MET A 54 -2.33 11.36 24.59
CA MET A 54 -2.77 10.39 23.60
C MET A 54 -3.78 11.04 22.64
N PRO A 55 -3.64 10.81 21.31
CA PRO A 55 -4.60 11.32 20.35
C PRO A 55 -6.00 10.77 20.65
N PRO A 56 -7.06 11.54 20.37
CA PRO A 56 -8.42 11.05 20.54
C PRO A 56 -8.66 9.82 19.64
N LEU A 57 -9.49 8.88 20.10
CA LEU A 57 -9.75 7.61 19.42
C LEU A 57 -10.21 7.76 17.95
N ALA A 58 -10.91 8.85 17.63
CA ALA A 58 -11.34 9.17 16.27
C ALA A 58 -10.13 9.33 15.32
N ASP A 59 -9.04 9.91 15.81
CA ASP A 59 -7.84 10.16 15.02
C ASP A 59 -7.10 8.84 14.73
N VAL A 60 -7.10 7.89 15.67
CA VAL A 60 -6.48 6.57 15.49
C VAL A 60 -7.19 5.77 14.39
N ARG A 61 -8.52 5.77 14.37
CA ARG A 61 -9.28 5.08 13.32
C ARG A 61 -9.06 5.73 11.95
N ALA A 62 -9.05 7.05 11.88
CA ALA A 62 -8.75 7.78 10.65
C ALA A 62 -7.32 7.47 10.14
N GLU A 63 -6.35 7.34 11.04
CA GLU A 63 -4.98 6.94 10.68
C GLU A 63 -4.93 5.51 10.12
N ILE A 64 -5.63 4.54 10.74
CA ILE A 64 -5.73 3.16 10.22
C ILE A 64 -6.38 3.15 8.82
N GLU A 65 -7.45 3.89 8.59
CA GLU A 65 -8.11 3.97 7.27
C GLU A 65 -7.18 4.57 6.20
N ALA A 66 -6.44 5.63 6.54
CA ALA A 66 -5.48 6.24 5.63
C ALA A 66 -4.35 5.28 5.25
N LEU A 67 -3.82 4.52 6.23
CA LEU A 67 -2.79 3.51 6.01
C LEU A 67 -3.31 2.33 5.18
N ASP A 68 -4.55 1.88 5.43
CA ASP A 68 -5.21 0.81 4.66
C ASP A 68 -5.41 1.22 3.20
N LEU A 69 -5.83 2.47 2.95
CA LEU A 69 -5.96 3.02 1.59
C LEU A 69 -4.60 3.11 0.88
N ALA A 70 -3.54 3.49 1.60
CA ALA A 70 -2.18 3.51 1.06
C ALA A 70 -1.73 2.10 0.66
N ILE A 71 -1.93 1.10 1.52
CA ILE A 71 -1.66 -0.31 1.19
C ILE A 71 -2.44 -0.74 -0.06
N ALA A 72 -3.73 -0.43 -0.14
CA ALA A 72 -4.54 -0.79 -1.31
C ALA A 72 -4.01 -0.18 -2.62
N THR A 73 -3.54 1.07 -2.55
CA THR A 73 -2.94 1.78 -3.69
C THR A 73 -1.61 1.15 -4.13
N ASP A 74 -0.74 0.83 -3.18
CA ASP A 74 0.55 0.19 -3.46
C ASP A 74 0.36 -1.24 -3.99
N ARG A 75 -0.64 -1.98 -3.48
CA ARG A 75 -1.01 -3.30 -3.99
C ARG A 75 -1.47 -3.26 -5.44
N ALA A 76 -2.32 -2.30 -5.78
CA ALA A 76 -2.77 -2.12 -7.16
C ALA A 76 -1.58 -1.83 -8.09
N SER A 77 -0.58 -1.09 -7.61
CA SER A 77 0.66 -0.82 -8.37
C SER A 77 1.54 -2.07 -8.57
N LEU A 78 1.36 -3.12 -7.76
CA LEU A 78 2.03 -4.40 -7.87
C LEU A 78 1.22 -5.47 -8.62
N ASP A 79 0.03 -5.12 -9.11
CA ASP A 79 -0.98 -6.04 -9.67
C ASP A 79 -1.41 -7.13 -8.67
N LEU A 80 -1.56 -6.77 -7.38
CA LEU A 80 -2.03 -7.68 -6.33
C LEU A 80 -3.51 -7.42 -6.00
N ASP A 81 -4.33 -8.47 -6.06
CA ASP A 81 -5.73 -8.43 -5.61
C ASP A 81 -5.84 -8.14 -4.10
N ALA A 82 -7.00 -7.76 -3.57
CA ALA A 82 -7.19 -7.66 -2.12
C ALA A 82 -6.98 -9.04 -1.44
N PRO A 83 -6.38 -9.11 -0.23
CA PRO A 83 -6.19 -10.38 0.45
C PRO A 83 -7.53 -11.04 0.78
N GLY A 84 -7.70 -12.29 0.35
CA GLY A 84 -8.85 -13.11 0.70
C GLY A 84 -8.78 -13.63 2.14
N PRO A 85 -9.90 -14.18 2.68
CA PRO A 85 -9.96 -14.68 4.05
C PRO A 85 -8.96 -15.80 4.35
N GLU A 86 -8.61 -16.62 3.36
CA GLU A 86 -7.58 -17.66 3.48
C GLU A 86 -6.18 -17.06 3.74
N ALA A 87 -5.79 -16.04 2.95
CA ALA A 87 -4.51 -15.37 3.09
C ALA A 87 -4.41 -14.65 4.45
N ILE A 88 -5.50 -14.03 4.89
CA ILE A 88 -5.61 -13.42 6.21
C ILE A 88 -5.42 -14.47 7.31
N ALA A 89 -6.14 -15.60 7.24
CA ALA A 89 -6.01 -16.68 8.22
C ALA A 89 -4.59 -17.25 8.31
N ALA A 90 -3.88 -17.34 7.19
CA ALA A 90 -2.50 -17.86 7.14
C ALA A 90 -1.49 -17.00 7.91
N VAL A 91 -1.76 -15.70 8.10
CA VAL A 91 -0.81 -14.74 8.70
C VAL A 91 -1.25 -14.20 10.06
N GLN A 92 -2.40 -14.60 10.60
CA GLN A 92 -2.92 -14.07 11.88
C GLN A 92 -1.88 -14.15 13.01
N ALA A 93 -1.19 -15.29 13.12
CA ALA A 93 -0.15 -15.52 14.12
C ALA A 93 1.24 -14.98 13.73
N ALA A 94 1.42 -14.50 12.49
CA ALA A 94 2.69 -13.98 12.02
C ALA A 94 2.87 -12.52 12.47
N GLU A 95 4.11 -12.16 12.77
CA GLU A 95 4.53 -10.76 12.87
C GLU A 95 4.62 -10.16 11.46
N VAL A 96 4.47 -8.83 11.36
CA VAL A 96 4.69 -8.15 10.08
C VAL A 96 6.17 -8.24 9.73
N GLY A 97 6.51 -9.13 8.81
CA GLY A 97 7.87 -9.29 8.30
C GLY A 97 8.29 -8.12 7.43
N ARG A 98 9.55 -7.69 7.51
CA ARG A 98 10.13 -6.77 6.51
C ARG A 98 10.62 -7.58 5.31
N ALA A 99 10.53 -7.01 4.11
CA ALA A 99 11.03 -7.66 2.89
C ALA A 99 12.57 -7.88 2.90
N GLY A 100 13.30 -7.21 3.80
CA GLY A 100 14.77 -7.24 3.86
C GLY A 100 15.42 -8.51 4.41
N GLY A 101 14.69 -9.61 4.62
CA GLY A 101 15.20 -10.77 5.35
C GLY A 101 15.78 -11.93 4.53
N THR A 102 15.30 -12.18 3.32
CA THR A 102 15.54 -13.52 2.70
C THR A 102 15.65 -13.55 1.18
N CYS A 103 15.50 -12.41 0.50
CA CYS A 103 15.48 -12.41 -0.97
C CYS A 103 16.78 -11.87 -1.54
N ALA A 104 17.21 -12.44 -2.67
CA ALA A 104 18.34 -11.92 -3.40
C ALA A 104 18.08 -10.45 -3.81
N PRO A 105 19.14 -9.61 -3.93
CA PRO A 105 18.97 -8.24 -4.39
C PRO A 105 18.19 -8.18 -5.71
N PRO A 106 17.22 -7.26 -5.84
CA PRO A 106 16.44 -7.14 -7.06
C PRO A 106 17.35 -6.77 -8.24
N ALA A 107 17.18 -7.47 -9.37
CA ALA A 107 17.89 -7.15 -10.61
C ALA A 107 16.96 -6.37 -11.55
N GLY A 108 17.31 -5.11 -11.82
CA GLY A 108 16.59 -4.22 -12.73
C GLY A 108 15.55 -3.33 -12.05
N ASP A 109 15.24 -2.21 -12.71
CA ASP A 109 14.47 -1.11 -12.12
C ASP A 109 13.07 -1.52 -11.64
N ARG A 110 12.36 -2.36 -12.41
CA ARG A 110 11.03 -2.85 -12.03
C ARG A 110 11.05 -3.66 -10.73
N CYS A 111 12.11 -4.42 -10.52
CA CYS A 111 12.28 -5.25 -9.33
C CYS A 111 12.60 -4.38 -8.12
N VAL A 112 13.43 -3.35 -8.31
CA VAL A 112 13.72 -2.34 -7.29
C VAL A 112 12.44 -1.60 -6.86
N ASP A 113 11.62 -1.18 -7.84
CA ASP A 113 10.33 -0.53 -7.56
C ASP A 113 9.36 -1.46 -6.82
N ALA A 114 9.28 -2.73 -7.24
CA ALA A 114 8.41 -3.71 -6.58
C ALA A 114 8.82 -3.95 -5.12
N CYS A 115 10.12 -4.07 -4.85
CA CYS A 115 10.63 -4.22 -3.49
C CYS A 115 10.43 -2.97 -2.64
N ARG A 116 10.58 -1.77 -3.22
CA ARG A 116 10.29 -0.51 -2.52
C ARG A 116 8.81 -0.41 -2.14
N LEU A 117 7.90 -0.77 -3.03
CA LEU A 117 6.46 -0.82 -2.74
C LEU A 117 6.15 -1.88 -1.67
N SER A 118 6.82 -3.05 -1.73
CA SER A 118 6.68 -4.06 -0.68
C SER A 118 7.12 -3.54 0.69
N ASP A 119 8.23 -2.81 0.77
CA ASP A 119 8.68 -2.21 2.03
C ASP A 119 7.68 -1.17 2.57
N ALA A 120 7.09 -0.35 1.69
CA ALA A 120 6.06 0.61 2.06
C ALA A 120 4.79 -0.09 2.60
N ILE A 121 4.31 -1.13 1.91
CA ILE A 121 3.17 -1.95 2.36
C ILE A 121 3.43 -2.55 3.75
N CYS A 122 4.61 -3.17 3.94
CA CYS A 122 4.96 -3.79 5.22
C CYS A 122 5.13 -2.75 6.34
N SER A 123 5.68 -1.57 6.04
CA SER A 123 5.77 -0.48 7.01
C SER A 123 4.39 0.02 7.45
N ASN A 124 3.47 0.22 6.50
CA ASN A 124 2.11 0.65 6.79
C ASN A 124 1.34 -0.43 7.57
N ALA A 125 1.49 -1.71 7.21
CA ALA A 125 0.90 -2.84 7.93
C ALA A 125 1.40 -2.91 9.38
N ALA A 126 2.71 -2.72 9.60
CA ALA A 126 3.29 -2.68 10.94
C ALA A 126 2.70 -1.53 11.78
N ARG A 127 2.50 -0.35 11.18
CA ARG A 127 1.88 0.78 11.83
C ARG A 127 0.42 0.52 12.18
N ILE A 128 -0.37 -0.06 11.27
CA ILE A 128 -1.76 -0.46 11.55
C ILE A 128 -1.81 -1.42 12.75
N CYS A 129 -0.93 -2.43 12.78
CA CYS A 129 -0.87 -3.38 13.89
C CYS A 129 -0.41 -2.75 15.21
N GLU A 130 0.45 -1.74 15.17
CA GLU A 130 0.78 -0.94 16.35
C GLU A 130 -0.44 -0.17 16.88
N LEU A 131 -1.15 0.54 16.00
CA LEU A 131 -2.36 1.28 16.36
C LEU A 131 -3.46 0.36 16.89
N ALA A 132 -3.67 -0.80 16.26
CA ALA A 132 -4.64 -1.80 16.67
C ALA A 132 -4.36 -2.35 18.08
N ARG A 133 -3.09 -2.55 18.45
CA ARG A 133 -2.71 -2.95 19.83
C ARG A 133 -3.09 -1.90 20.88
N GLY A 134 -3.15 -0.63 20.51
CA GLY A 134 -3.64 0.46 21.35
C GLY A 134 -5.17 0.47 21.55
N LEU A 135 -5.91 -0.37 20.80
CA LEU A 135 -7.37 -0.45 20.79
C LEU A 135 -7.86 -1.85 21.22
N PRO A 136 -7.68 -2.26 22.48
CA PRO A 136 -8.05 -3.61 22.92
C PRO A 136 -9.56 -3.86 22.79
N GLY A 137 -9.92 -4.94 22.09
CA GLY A 137 -11.32 -5.32 21.83
C GLY A 137 -11.93 -4.70 20.56
N ASP A 138 -11.18 -3.88 19.82
CA ASP A 138 -11.62 -3.35 18.52
C ASP A 138 -11.39 -4.39 17.41
N ALA A 139 -12.44 -5.14 17.09
CA ALA A 139 -12.41 -6.16 16.05
C ALA A 139 -12.05 -5.58 14.67
N TRP A 140 -12.52 -4.37 14.36
CA TRP A 140 -12.23 -3.71 13.09
C TRP A 140 -10.73 -3.40 12.95
N ALA A 141 -10.11 -2.83 13.99
CA ALA A 141 -8.68 -2.55 13.94
C ALA A 141 -7.84 -3.83 13.82
N THR A 142 -8.29 -4.92 14.47
CA THR A 142 -7.68 -6.24 14.38
C THR A 142 -7.75 -6.80 12.96
N GLU A 143 -8.93 -6.76 12.33
CA GLU A 143 -9.14 -7.20 10.94
C GLU A 143 -8.26 -6.42 9.96
N ARG A 144 -8.08 -5.10 10.16
CA ARG A 144 -7.20 -4.26 9.33
C ARG A 144 -5.73 -4.63 9.50
N CYS A 145 -5.28 -4.91 10.71
CA CYS A 145 -3.93 -5.42 10.96
C CYS A 145 -3.69 -6.74 10.23
N ASP A 146 -4.62 -7.71 10.33
CA ASP A 146 -4.47 -9.01 9.66
C ASP A 146 -4.50 -8.89 8.12
N ALA A 147 -5.35 -8.04 7.57
CA ALA A 147 -5.36 -7.72 6.14
C ALA A 147 -4.04 -7.04 5.69
N GLY A 148 -3.49 -6.14 6.52
CA GLY A 148 -2.18 -5.54 6.30
C GLY A 148 -1.05 -6.56 6.29
N LYS A 149 -1.03 -7.49 7.25
CA LYS A 149 -0.06 -8.61 7.29
C LYS A 149 -0.12 -9.45 6.02
N ALA A 150 -1.33 -9.82 5.58
CA ALA A 150 -1.51 -10.63 4.39
C ALA A 150 -1.05 -9.88 3.14
N SER A 151 -1.27 -8.57 3.13
CA SER A 151 -0.83 -7.70 2.05
C SER A 151 0.69 -7.62 1.94
N CYS A 152 1.36 -7.47 3.08
CA CYS A 152 2.82 -7.47 3.18
C CYS A 152 3.42 -8.82 2.76
N ALA A 153 2.85 -9.94 3.19
CA ALA A 153 3.32 -11.27 2.76
C ALA A 153 3.28 -11.42 1.23
N ALA A 154 2.16 -11.07 0.59
CA ALA A 154 2.01 -11.14 -0.85
C ALA A 154 2.94 -10.15 -1.61
N SER A 155 3.20 -8.97 -1.07
CA SER A 155 4.13 -8.01 -1.70
C SER A 155 5.58 -8.47 -1.60
N ILE A 156 5.95 -9.14 -0.50
CA ILE A 156 7.27 -9.77 -0.36
C ILE A 156 7.42 -10.85 -1.42
N GLU A 157 6.45 -11.74 -1.59
CA GLU A 157 6.48 -12.75 -2.65
C GLU A 157 6.67 -12.13 -4.04
N ARG A 158 6.00 -10.99 -4.31
CA ARG A 158 6.17 -10.24 -5.55
C ARG A 158 7.58 -9.68 -5.74
N CYS A 159 8.15 -9.07 -4.70
CA CYS A 159 9.53 -8.57 -4.69
C CYS A 159 10.54 -9.72 -4.87
N CYS A 160 10.31 -10.86 -4.24
CA CYS A 160 11.23 -11.99 -4.26
C CYS A 160 11.14 -12.80 -5.56
N GLY A 161 10.00 -12.80 -6.25
CA GLY A 161 9.82 -13.42 -7.56
C GLY A 161 10.48 -12.64 -8.71
N CYS A 162 11.02 -11.47 -8.44
CA CYS A 162 11.67 -10.57 -9.39
C CYS A 162 13.18 -10.88 -9.58
N GLN A 163 13.58 -12.14 -9.36
CA GLN A 163 14.96 -12.60 -9.56
C GLN A 163 15.27 -12.82 -11.06
N PRO A 164 16.49 -12.49 -11.52
CA PRO A 164 16.91 -12.67 -12.91
C PRO A 164 17.12 -14.14 -13.29
#